data_AF-A0A6B3GB94-F1
#
_entry.id   AF-A0A6B3GB94-F1
#
_cell.length_a   1.000
_cell.length_b   1.000
_cell.length_c   1.000
_cell.angle_alpha   90.00
_cell.angle_beta   90.00
_cell.angle_gamma   90.00
#
_symmetry.space_group_name_H-M   'P 1'
#
loop_
_entity.id
_entity.type
_entity.pdbx_description
1 polymer ?
#
loop_
_entity_poly.entity_id
_entity_poly.type
_entity_poly.pdbx_seq_one_letter_code
_entity_poly.pdbx_strand_id
1 'polypeptide(L)'
;ATVWAVRAVPAGTGREAAPEPDAEPKDRLAALRVWRDGRLVLIGVIVLVMAFTEGAANDWLPLLMVDGHGVSATAGSLTYTAFAVAMTAGRFAGGPFLERFGRAAVVRTSAVVAAAGVALVVFSPSPLVAGAAVVLWGLGASLGFPVSISAAGDDPRGAAARVSAVATAGYLAFL
;
A
#
# COMPACT_ATOMS: atom_id res chain seq x y z
N ALA A 1 -21.75 -4.03 -9.54
CA ALA A 1 -20.51 -4.82 -9.36
C ALA A 1 -20.51 -5.65 -8.07
N THR A 2 -21.04 -5.12 -6.96
CA THR A 2 -21.05 -5.75 -5.63
C THR A 2 -21.75 -7.10 -5.55
N VAL A 3 -22.87 -7.31 -6.26
CA VAL A 3 -23.62 -8.58 -6.24
C VAL A 3 -22.85 -9.73 -6.91
N TRP A 4 -21.99 -9.42 -7.88
CA TRP A 4 -21.22 -10.43 -8.61
C TRP A 4 -20.03 -10.93 -7.78
N ALA A 5 -19.39 -10.02 -7.03
CA ALA A 5 -18.30 -10.37 -6.12
C ALA A 5 -18.75 -11.33 -5.01
N VAL A 6 -19.96 -11.15 -4.46
CA VAL A 6 -20.49 -12.00 -3.37
C VAL A 6 -20.64 -13.47 -3.79
N ARG A 7 -20.91 -13.75 -5.07
CA ARG A 7 -21.06 -15.13 -5.56
C ARG A 7 -19.73 -15.87 -5.71
N ALA A 8 -18.62 -15.15 -5.84
CA ALA A 8 -17.28 -15.72 -5.98
C ALA A 8 -16.61 -16.00 -4.63
N VAL A 9 -17.24 -15.60 -3.52
CA VAL A 9 -16.71 -15.75 -2.17
C VAL A 9 -17.04 -17.15 -1.64
N PRO A 10 -16.05 -18.03 -1.38
CA PRO A 10 -16.29 -19.37 -0.84
C PRO A 10 -16.99 -19.33 0.51
N ALA A 11 -17.90 -20.28 0.74
CA ALA A 11 -18.57 -20.42 2.04
C ALA A 11 -17.53 -20.70 3.14
N GLY A 12 -17.23 -19.70 3.98
CA GLY A 12 -16.27 -19.81 5.08
C GLY A 12 -15.24 -18.67 5.16
N THR A 13 -15.10 -17.84 4.13
CA THR A 13 -14.23 -16.64 4.21
C THR A 13 -14.72 -15.68 5.29
N GLY A 14 -13.81 -15.28 6.19
CA GLY A 14 -14.09 -14.33 7.26
C GLY A 14 -14.88 -14.91 8.45
N ARG A 15 -15.12 -16.22 8.52
CA ARG A 15 -15.68 -16.86 9.71
C ARG A 15 -14.56 -17.21 10.69
N GLU A 16 -14.19 -16.25 11.53
CA GLU A 16 -13.50 -16.56 12.79
C GLU A 16 -14.56 -17.04 13.79
N ALA A 17 -14.23 -18.03 14.61
CA ALA A 17 -15.12 -18.46 15.69
C ALA A 17 -15.47 -17.22 16.53
N ALA A 18 -16.76 -17.00 16.81
CA ALA A 18 -17.21 -15.84 17.56
C ALA A 18 -16.37 -15.69 18.85
N PRO A 19 -15.85 -14.49 19.16
CA PRO A 19 -15.11 -14.30 20.39
C PRO A 19 -16.05 -14.64 21.56
N GLU A 20 -15.61 -15.51 22.46
CA GLU A 20 -16.35 -15.76 23.70
C GLU A 20 -16.50 -14.42 24.47
N PRO A 21 -17.68 -14.08 25.02
CA PRO A 21 -17.97 -12.76 25.57
C PRO A 21 -17.05 -12.29 26.71
N ASP A 22 -16.25 -13.19 27.30
CA ASP A 22 -15.42 -12.94 28.49
C ASP A 22 -13.91 -12.86 28.20
N ALA A 23 -13.49 -12.70 26.94
CA ALA A 23 -12.07 -12.71 26.55
C ALA A 23 -11.38 -11.32 26.55
N GLU A 24 -11.24 -10.66 27.69
CA GLU A 24 -10.17 -9.67 27.96
C GLU A 24 -9.43 -10.08 29.24
N PRO A 25 -8.13 -9.78 29.52
CA PRO A 25 -7.11 -8.96 28.84
C PRO A 25 -5.97 -9.76 28.17
N LYS A 26 -6.15 -11.08 27.98
CA LYS A 26 -5.17 -11.94 27.28
C LYS A 26 -4.99 -11.57 25.81
N ASP A 27 -6.00 -10.94 25.20
CA ASP A 27 -6.03 -10.62 23.78
C ASP A 27 -5.18 -9.39 23.40
N ARG A 28 -5.05 -8.39 24.29
CA ARG A 28 -4.08 -7.28 24.10
C ARG A 28 -2.63 -7.77 24.13
N LEU A 29 -2.32 -8.70 25.04
CA LEU A 29 -1.00 -9.33 25.10
C LEU A 29 -0.75 -10.24 23.90
N ALA A 30 -1.79 -10.88 23.34
CA ALA A 30 -1.71 -11.63 22.09
C ALA A 30 -1.54 -10.72 20.87
N ALA A 31 -2.22 -9.57 20.82
CA ALA A 31 -2.01 -8.53 19.80
C ALA A 31 -0.60 -7.95 19.87
N LEU A 32 -0.03 -7.78 21.08
CA LEU A 32 1.37 -7.38 21.25
C LEU A 32 2.37 -8.50 20.89
N ARG A 33 1.97 -9.78 20.96
CA ARG A 33 2.81 -10.91 20.52
C ARG A 33 3.01 -10.94 19.00
N VAL A 34 2.09 -10.39 18.22
CA VAL A 34 2.24 -10.21 16.75
C VAL A 34 3.48 -9.34 16.44
N TRP A 35 3.78 -8.35 17.28
CA TRP A 35 4.96 -7.49 17.15
C TRP A 35 6.28 -8.17 17.56
N ARG A 36 6.24 -9.37 18.14
CA ARG A 36 7.45 -10.17 18.40
C ARG A 36 7.85 -11.03 17.19
N ASP A 37 6.95 -11.20 16.21
CA ASP A 37 7.28 -11.84 14.94
C ASP A 37 7.94 -10.80 14.03
N GLY A 38 9.27 -10.89 13.89
CA GLY A 38 10.05 -9.97 13.07
C GLY A 38 9.60 -9.92 11.60
N ARG A 39 8.98 -10.98 11.08
CA ARG A 39 8.45 -11.00 9.72
C ARG A 39 7.19 -10.15 9.60
N LEU A 40 6.31 -10.18 10.60
CA LEU A 40 5.12 -9.32 10.67
C LEU A 40 5.50 -7.85 10.87
N VAL A 41 6.48 -7.57 11.72
CA VAL A 41 7.00 -6.20 11.89
C VAL A 41 7.57 -5.67 10.58
N LEU A 42 8.36 -6.47 9.86
CA LEU A 42 8.90 -6.07 8.56
C LEU A 42 7.78 -5.78 7.54
N ILE A 43 6.74 -6.62 7.50
CA ILE A 43 5.56 -6.37 6.65
C ILE A 43 4.87 -5.06 7.07
N GLY A 44 4.66 -4.84 8.36
CA GLY A 44 4.07 -3.60 8.88
C GLY A 44 4.88 -2.36 8.51
N VAL A 45 6.21 -2.42 8.61
CA VAL A 45 7.11 -1.33 8.18
C VAL A 45 7.02 -1.09 6.68
N ILE A 46 7.01 -2.14 5.86
CA ILE A 46 6.85 -1.99 4.41
C ILE A 46 5.51 -1.33 4.09
N VAL A 47 4.42 -1.73 4.76
CA VAL A 47 3.10 -1.11 4.58
C VAL A 47 3.13 0.36 4.97
N LEU A 48 3.69 0.67 6.13
CA LEU A 48 3.84 2.05 6.60
C LEU A 48 4.57 2.90 5.56
N VAL A 49 5.72 2.44 5.08
CA VAL A 49 6.53 3.17 4.08
C VAL A 49 5.77 3.34 2.77
N MET A 50 5.09 2.29 2.29
CA MET A 50 4.36 2.34 1.02
C MET A 50 3.11 3.24 1.13
N ALA A 51 2.39 3.18 2.25
CA ALA A 51 1.26 4.05 2.54
C ALA A 51 1.70 5.51 2.68
N PHE A 52 2.82 5.75 3.37
CA PHE A 52 3.41 7.09 3.49
C PHE A 52 3.84 7.63 2.12
N THR A 53 4.40 6.76 1.27
CA THR A 53 4.79 7.09 -0.11
C THR A 53 3.57 7.45 -0.96
N GLU A 54 2.41 6.84 -0.74
CA GLU A 54 1.14 7.21 -1.38
C GLU A 54 0.58 8.52 -0.80
N GLY A 55 0.57 8.69 0.52
CA GLY A 55 0.12 9.91 1.20
C GLY A 55 0.92 11.14 0.80
N ALA A 56 2.25 11.02 0.76
CA ALA A 56 3.14 12.09 0.31
C ALA A 56 2.81 12.55 -1.11
N ALA A 57 2.37 11.66 -2.00
CA ALA A 57 1.93 12.04 -3.34
C ALA A 57 0.61 12.85 -3.29
N ASN A 58 -0.36 12.43 -2.48
CA ASN A 58 -1.64 13.13 -2.37
C ASN A 58 -1.48 14.58 -1.89
N ASP A 59 -0.59 14.79 -0.92
CA ASP A 59 -0.47 16.09 -0.26
C ASP A 59 0.57 17.00 -0.93
N TRP A 60 1.71 16.43 -1.35
CA TRP A 60 2.87 17.23 -1.75
C TRP A 60 3.17 17.21 -3.24
N LEU A 61 2.73 16.19 -4.00
CA LEU A 61 3.13 16.08 -5.40
C LEU A 61 2.67 17.27 -6.27
N PRO A 62 1.40 17.73 -6.23
CA PRO A 62 0.98 18.90 -6.99
C PRO A 62 1.79 20.15 -6.61
N LEU A 63 2.01 20.35 -5.31
CA LEU A 63 2.76 21.48 -4.78
C LEU A 63 4.22 21.45 -5.22
N LEU A 64 4.86 20.28 -5.14
CA LEU A 64 6.24 20.08 -5.58
C LEU A 64 6.40 20.38 -7.07
N MET A 65 5.42 20.00 -7.90
CA MET A 65 5.45 20.32 -9.32
C MET A 65 5.32 21.82 -9.56
N VAL A 66 4.40 22.49 -8.87
CA VAL A 66 4.16 23.93 -9.05
C VAL A 66 5.33 24.75 -8.47
N ASP A 67 5.62 24.59 -7.18
CA ASP A 67 6.58 25.43 -6.45
C ASP A 67 8.02 24.97 -6.65
N GLY A 68 8.25 23.66 -6.82
CA GLY A 68 9.59 23.10 -7.01
C GLY A 68 10.04 23.06 -8.47
N HIS A 69 9.13 22.70 -9.39
CA HIS A 69 9.43 22.57 -10.83
C HIS A 69 8.89 23.73 -11.69
N GLY A 70 8.20 24.69 -11.10
CA GLY A 70 7.74 25.91 -11.77
C GLY A 70 6.63 25.69 -12.80
N VAL A 71 5.91 24.56 -12.75
CA VAL A 71 4.81 24.30 -13.69
C VAL A 71 3.52 25.01 -13.27
N SER A 72 2.57 25.16 -14.19
CA SER A 72 1.26 25.73 -13.85
C SER A 72 0.47 24.83 -12.89
N ALA A 73 -0.44 25.42 -12.11
CA ALA A 73 -1.33 24.66 -11.22
C ALA A 73 -2.10 23.55 -11.95
N THR A 74 -2.54 23.81 -13.19
CA THR A 74 -3.18 22.81 -14.05
C THR A 74 -2.23 21.64 -14.35
N ALA A 75 -0.97 21.91 -14.68
CA ALA A 75 0.03 20.88 -14.94
C ALA A 75 0.38 20.09 -13.66
N GLY A 76 0.43 20.74 -12.50
CA GLY A 76 0.57 20.07 -11.19
C GLY A 76 -0.57 19.06 -10.95
N SER A 77 -1.82 19.47 -11.15
CA SER A 77 -3.00 18.59 -11.02
C SER A 77 -3.01 17.45 -12.05
N LEU A 78 -2.57 17.70 -13.28
CA LEU A 78 -2.43 16.67 -14.31
C LEU A 78 -1.36 15.64 -13.93
N THR A 79 -0.29 16.08 -13.30
CA THR A 79 0.78 15.18 -12.82
C THR A 79 0.27 14.24 -11.74
N TYR A 80 -0.51 14.76 -10.78
CA TYR A 80 -1.20 13.90 -9.81
C TYR A 80 -2.24 12.97 -10.47
N THR A 81 -2.96 13.44 -11.49
CA THR A 81 -3.84 12.57 -12.28
C THR A 81 -3.05 11.41 -12.91
N ALA A 82 -1.88 11.69 -13.47
CA ALA A 82 -1.01 10.66 -14.03
C ALA A 82 -0.53 9.66 -12.96
N PHE A 83 -0.19 10.12 -11.76
CA PHE A 83 0.10 9.26 -10.62
C PHE A 83 -1.07 8.31 -10.32
N ALA A 84 -2.27 8.85 -10.17
CA ALA A 84 -3.47 8.09 -9.82
C ALA A 84 -3.83 7.04 -10.90
N VAL A 85 -3.71 7.42 -12.17
CA VAL A 85 -3.94 6.51 -13.31
C VAL A 85 -2.88 5.40 -13.33
N ALA A 86 -1.61 5.73 -13.16
CA ALA A 86 -0.51 4.78 -13.12
C ALA A 86 -0.69 3.78 -11.95
N MET A 87 -1.01 4.29 -10.77
CA MET A 87 -1.31 3.48 -9.59
C MET A 87 -2.49 2.53 -9.83
N THR A 88 -3.56 3.05 -10.42
CA THR A 88 -4.75 2.27 -10.77
C THR A 88 -4.39 1.15 -11.75
N ALA A 89 -3.65 1.47 -12.81
CA ALA A 89 -3.17 0.48 -13.78
C ALA A 89 -2.30 -0.59 -13.12
N GLY A 90 -1.39 -0.20 -12.21
CA GLY A 90 -0.56 -1.12 -11.44
C GLY A 90 -1.37 -2.09 -10.59
N ARG A 91 -2.45 -1.60 -9.94
CA ARG A 91 -3.37 -2.44 -9.15
C ARG A 91 -4.05 -3.51 -10.01
N PHE A 92 -4.50 -3.16 -11.21
CA PHE A 92 -5.13 -4.13 -12.12
C PHE A 92 -4.12 -5.09 -12.75
N ALA A 93 -2.92 -4.61 -13.10
CA ALA A 93 -1.89 -5.42 -13.72
C ALA A 93 -1.14 -6.32 -12.73
N GLY A 94 -1.21 -6.06 -11.42
CA GLY A 94 -0.41 -6.72 -10.40
C GLY A 94 -0.69 -8.21 -10.18
N GLY A 95 -1.92 -8.67 -10.42
CA GLY A 95 -2.34 -10.06 -10.18
C GLY A 95 -1.43 -11.09 -10.88
N PRO A 96 -1.28 -11.05 -12.22
CA PRO A 96 -0.40 -11.94 -12.95
C PRO A 96 1.07 -11.91 -12.49
N PHE A 97 1.59 -10.76 -12.06
CA PHE A 97 2.94 -10.67 -11.52
C PHE A 97 3.07 -11.36 -10.17
N LEU A 98 2.06 -11.24 -9.30
CA LEU A 98 2.02 -11.91 -8.00
C LEU A 98 1.94 -13.43 -8.15
N GLU A 99 1.17 -13.92 -9.12
CA GLU A 99 1.09 -15.35 -9.43
C GLU A 99 2.40 -15.89 -9.98
N ARG A 100 3.07 -15.15 -10.87
CA ARG A 100 4.30 -15.60 -11.54
C ARG A 100 5.57 -15.47 -10.70
N PHE A 101 5.73 -14.38 -9.97
CA PHE A 101 6.98 -14.04 -9.27
C PHE A 101 6.87 -14.13 -7.74
N GLY A 102 5.64 -14.29 -7.21
CA GLY A 102 5.38 -14.36 -5.78
C GLY A 102 5.35 -13.01 -5.08
N ARG A 103 4.65 -12.96 -3.95
CA ARG A 103 4.37 -11.72 -3.20
C ARG A 103 5.62 -10.95 -2.78
N ALA A 104 6.62 -11.65 -2.24
CA ALA A 104 7.82 -11.00 -1.69
C ALA A 104 8.67 -10.32 -2.78
N ALA A 105 8.86 -10.98 -3.93
CA ALA A 105 9.63 -10.41 -5.04
C ALA A 105 8.92 -9.19 -5.62
N VAL A 106 7.61 -9.30 -5.87
CA VAL A 106 6.80 -8.20 -6.41
C VAL A 106 6.80 -6.99 -5.49
N VAL A 107 6.59 -7.18 -4.18
CA VAL A 107 6.62 -6.06 -3.21
C VAL A 107 7.99 -5.38 -3.14
N ARG A 108 9.08 -6.15 -3.17
CA ARG A 108 10.45 -5.59 -3.19
C ARG A 108 10.69 -4.76 -4.45
N THR A 109 10.33 -5.29 -5.62
CA THR A 109 10.44 -4.56 -6.89
C THR A 109 9.58 -3.30 -6.87
N SER A 110 8.35 -3.40 -6.35
CA SER A 110 7.44 -2.26 -6.17
C SER A 110 8.07 -1.17 -5.32
N ALA A 111 8.68 -1.53 -4.18
CA ALA A 111 9.34 -0.60 -3.29
C ALA A 111 10.57 0.06 -3.94
N VAL A 112 11.39 -0.70 -4.68
CA VAL A 112 12.54 -0.15 -5.41
C VAL A 112 12.08 0.82 -6.50
N VAL A 113 11.04 0.47 -7.26
CA VAL A 113 10.47 1.32 -8.31
C VAL A 113 9.87 2.59 -7.70
N ALA A 114 9.17 2.49 -6.56
CA ALA A 114 8.63 3.64 -5.85
C ALA A 114 9.75 4.58 -5.38
N ALA A 115 10.79 4.03 -4.72
CA ALA A 115 11.92 4.80 -4.23
C ALA A 115 12.68 5.49 -5.38
N ALA A 116 12.90 4.80 -6.50
CA ALA A 116 13.52 5.38 -7.69
C ALA A 116 12.64 6.50 -8.29
N GLY A 117 11.32 6.29 -8.38
CA GLY A 117 10.36 7.29 -8.84
C GLY A 117 10.42 8.56 -7.98
N VAL A 118 10.31 8.41 -6.66
CA VAL A 118 10.41 9.53 -5.71
C VAL A 118 11.75 10.25 -5.83
N ALA A 119 12.87 9.51 -5.86
CA ALA A 119 14.19 10.10 -5.99
C ALA A 119 14.34 10.91 -7.29
N LEU A 120 13.85 10.39 -8.41
CA LEU A 120 13.86 11.10 -9.68
C LEU A 120 12.98 12.35 -9.65
N VAL A 121 11.81 12.30 -9.02
CA VAL A 121 10.93 13.47 -8.88
C VAL A 121 11.60 14.58 -8.05
N VAL A 122 12.29 14.21 -6.98
CA VAL A 122 12.92 15.15 -6.03
C VAL A 122 14.22 15.74 -6.57
N PHE A 123 15.07 14.91 -7.18
CA PHE A 123 16.41 15.34 -7.60
C PHE A 123 16.51 15.75 -9.07
N SER A 124 15.48 15.51 -9.89
CA SER A 124 15.49 15.93 -11.29
C SER A 124 15.41 17.46 -11.39
N PRO A 125 16.25 18.10 -12.22
CA PRO A 125 16.11 19.52 -12.55
C PRO A 125 15.09 19.76 -13.69
N SER A 126 14.63 18.70 -14.36
CA SER A 126 13.71 18.80 -15.51
C SER A 126 12.28 18.46 -15.09
N PRO A 127 11.30 19.37 -15.31
CA PRO A 127 9.88 19.11 -15.04
C PRO A 127 9.32 17.93 -15.84
N LEU A 128 9.81 17.71 -17.06
CA LEU A 128 9.36 16.59 -17.89
C LEU A 128 9.83 15.24 -17.34
N VAL A 129 11.08 15.18 -16.88
CA VAL A 129 11.63 13.97 -16.23
C VAL A 129 10.92 13.72 -14.91
N ALA A 130 10.65 14.76 -14.11
CA ALA A 130 9.91 14.65 -12.87
C ALA A 130 8.46 14.16 -13.13
N GLY A 131 7.78 14.73 -14.13
CA GLY A 131 6.46 14.29 -14.56
C GLY A 131 6.42 12.83 -15.05
N ALA A 132 7.44 12.37 -15.76
CA ALA A 132 7.55 10.96 -16.16
C ALA A 132 7.85 10.05 -14.95
N ALA A 133 8.71 10.48 -14.04
CA ALA A 133 9.07 9.73 -12.83
C ALA A 133 7.88 9.52 -11.88
N VAL A 134 6.87 10.40 -11.92
CA VAL A 134 5.61 10.24 -11.20
C VAL A 134 4.88 8.95 -11.60
N VAL A 135 4.98 8.53 -12.86
CA VAL A 135 4.39 7.27 -13.32
C VAL A 135 5.07 6.08 -12.64
N LEU A 136 6.40 6.13 -12.52
CA LEU A 136 7.16 5.11 -11.79
C LEU A 136 6.79 5.10 -10.31
N TRP A 137 6.65 6.28 -9.69
CA TRP A 137 6.20 6.41 -8.32
C TRP A 137 4.81 5.78 -8.13
N GLY A 138 3.83 6.12 -8.97
CA GLY A 138 2.47 5.56 -8.90
C GLY A 138 2.43 4.04 -9.11
N LEU A 139 3.16 3.52 -10.11
CA LEU A 139 3.29 2.08 -10.33
C LEU A 139 3.94 1.37 -9.13
N GLY A 140 5.03 1.95 -8.60
CA GLY A 140 5.75 1.41 -7.45
C GLY A 140 4.92 1.42 -6.17
N ALA A 141 4.08 2.42 -5.93
CA ALA A 141 3.23 2.48 -4.74
C ALA A 141 2.00 1.55 -4.82
N SER A 142 1.63 1.09 -6.02
CA SER A 142 0.32 0.46 -6.30
C SER A 142 0.00 -0.81 -5.51
N LEU A 143 1.00 -1.66 -5.22
CA LEU A 143 0.79 -3.01 -4.66
C LEU A 143 1.05 -3.13 -3.16
N GLY A 144 1.63 -2.10 -2.53
CA GLY A 144 2.04 -2.16 -1.12
C GLY A 144 0.88 -2.50 -0.19
N PHE A 145 -0.20 -1.72 -0.27
CA PHE A 145 -1.39 -1.91 0.57
C PHE A 145 -2.15 -3.22 0.28
N PRO A 146 -2.61 -3.52 -0.95
CA PRO A 146 -3.43 -4.71 -1.21
C PRO A 146 -2.69 -6.01 -0.91
N VAL A 147 -1.41 -6.13 -1.29
CA VAL A 147 -0.63 -7.36 -1.05
C VAL A 147 -0.42 -7.61 0.44
N SER A 148 -0.26 -6.55 1.21
CA SER A 148 0.01 -6.67 2.65
C SER A 148 -1.24 -7.03 3.43
N ILE A 149 -2.40 -6.50 3.05
CA ILE A 149 -3.69 -6.95 3.61
C ILE A 149 -3.91 -8.44 3.29
N SER A 150 -3.64 -8.88 2.05
CA SER A 150 -3.69 -10.30 1.70
C SER A 150 -2.72 -11.14 2.52
N ALA A 151 -1.48 -10.67 2.73
CA ALA A 151 -0.47 -11.39 3.52
C ALA A 151 -0.84 -11.48 5.01
N ALA A 152 -1.46 -10.43 5.57
CA ALA A 152 -1.92 -10.44 6.95
C ALA A 152 -3.09 -11.41 7.19
N GLY A 153 -3.92 -11.65 6.17
CA GLY A 153 -5.08 -12.54 6.23
C GLY A 153 -4.80 -14.02 5.91
N ASP A 154 -3.60 -14.39 5.48
CA ASP A 154 -3.28 -15.78 5.09
C ASP A 154 -3.18 -16.75 6.29
N ASP A 155 -2.94 -16.27 7.51
CA ASP A 155 -2.86 -17.11 8.72
C ASP A 155 -4.22 -17.17 9.42
N PRO A 156 -4.92 -18.33 9.45
CA PRO A 156 -6.24 -18.45 10.06
C PRO A 156 -6.25 -18.20 11.57
N ARG A 157 -5.09 -18.21 12.25
CA ARG A 157 -4.99 -17.95 13.69
C ARG A 157 -4.66 -16.48 13.94
N GLY A 158 -5.66 -15.71 14.33
CA GLY A 158 -5.50 -14.29 14.66
C GLY A 158 -5.42 -13.39 13.43
N ALA A 159 -6.14 -13.77 12.35
CA ALA A 159 -6.21 -13.00 11.11
C ALA A 159 -6.75 -11.59 11.38
N ALA A 160 -7.83 -11.46 12.16
CA ALA A 160 -8.41 -10.16 12.52
C ALA A 160 -7.40 -9.26 13.25
N ALA A 161 -6.65 -9.79 14.22
CA ALA A 161 -5.66 -9.02 14.97
C ALA A 161 -4.48 -8.56 14.09
N ARG A 162 -3.99 -9.42 13.17
CA ARG A 162 -2.89 -9.09 12.25
C ARG A 162 -3.31 -8.08 11.19
N VAL A 163 -4.49 -8.25 10.60
CA VAL A 163 -5.06 -7.30 9.63
C VAL A 163 -5.30 -5.95 10.30
N SER A 164 -5.84 -5.95 11.52
CA SER A 164 -6.04 -4.71 12.30
C SER A 164 -4.71 -3.99 12.56
N ALA A 165 -3.68 -4.69 13.01
CA ALA A 165 -2.36 -4.09 13.25
C ALA A 165 -1.74 -3.48 11.98
N VAL A 166 -1.83 -4.19 10.84
CA VAL A 166 -1.35 -3.70 9.55
C VAL A 166 -2.16 -2.50 9.06
N ALA A 167 -3.48 -2.52 9.24
CA ALA A 167 -4.35 -1.40 8.90
C ALA A 167 -4.07 -0.17 9.78
N THR A 168 -3.85 -0.34 11.08
CA THR A 168 -3.46 0.75 11.99
C THR A 168 -2.13 1.36 11.56
N ALA A 169 -1.12 0.55 11.24
CA ALA A 169 0.14 1.04 10.73
C ALA A 169 -0.04 1.82 9.41
N GLY A 170 -0.85 1.31 8.49
CA GLY A 170 -1.19 2.02 7.26
C GLY A 170 -1.89 3.36 7.51
N TYR A 171 -2.82 3.42 8.47
CA TYR A 171 -3.55 4.65 8.80
C TYR A 171 -2.66 5.71 9.44
N LEU A 172 -1.71 5.30 10.28
CA LEU A 172 -0.70 6.19 10.87
C LEU A 172 0.17 6.88 9.82
N ALA A 173 0.30 6.30 8.62
CA ALA A 173 1.06 6.90 7.54
C ALA A 173 0.37 8.11 6.88
N PHE A 174 -0.94 8.28 7.12
CA PHE A 174 -1.76 9.38 6.59
C PHE A 174 -2.13 10.43 7.65
N LEU A 175 -1.61 10.30 8.88
CA LEU A 175 -1.83 11.22 10.00
C LEU A 175 -0.73 12.30 10.04
#